data_AF-A0A1V5AAB0-F1
#
_entry.id   AF-A0A1V5AAB0-F1
#
_cell.length_a   1.000
_cell.length_b   1.000
_cell.length_c   1.000
_cell.angle_alpha   90.00
_cell.angle_beta   90.00
_cell.angle_gamma   90.00
#
_symmetry.space_group_name_H-M   'P 1'
#
loop_
_entity.id
_entity.type
_entity.pdbx_description
1 polymer ?
#
loop_
_entity_poly.entity_id
_entity_poly.type
_entity_poly.pdbx_seq_one_letter_code
_entity_poly.pdbx_strand_id
1 'polypeptide(L)' 'MKGSPRYILEGVLNSVDEYLNLHLLETVELIGGEKTRSLGSVILRGNNIILISPVE' A
#
# COMPACT_ATOMS: atom_id res chain seq x y z
N MET A 1 4.20 24.19 -6.30
CA MET A 1 4.54 22.90 -6.95
C MET A 1 3.35 21.98 -6.77
N LYS A 2 2.67 21.56 -7.84
CA LYS A 2 1.61 20.53 -7.75
C LYS A 2 2.30 19.25 -7.26
N GLY A 3 2.11 18.90 -5.98
CA GLY A 3 2.74 17.73 -5.38
C GLY A 3 2.34 16.48 -6.16
N SER A 4 3.30 15.58 -6.37
CA SER A 4 3.04 14.29 -7.00
C SER A 4 1.82 13.61 -6.36
N PRO A 5 0.98 12.92 -7.15
CA PRO A 5 -0.18 12.22 -6.60
C PRO A 5 0.25 11.27 -5.49
N ARG A 6 -0.47 11.28 -4.36
CA ARG A 6 -0.23 10.37 -3.24
C ARG A 6 -0.84 9.02 -3.61
N TYR A 7 0.03 8.05 -3.88
CA TYR A 7 -0.35 6.65 -4.07
C TYR A 7 -0.45 5.99 -2.69
N ILE A 8 -1.61 5.42 -2.40
CA ILE A 8 -1.86 4.65 -1.18
C ILE A 8 -2.26 3.25 -1.60
N LEU A 9 -1.71 2.24 -0.93
CA LEU A 9 -2.14 0.86 -1.06
C LEU A 9 -2.82 0.46 0.23
N GLU A 10 -4.07 0.03 0.13
CA GLU A 10 -4.84 -0.52 1.24
C GLU A 10 -5.07 -2.00 1.00
N GLY A 11 -4.91 -2.82 2.03
CA GLY A 11 -5.11 -4.25 1.96
C GLY A 11 -4.96 -4.91 3.32
N VAL A 12 -5.23 -6.21 3.37
CA VAL A 12 -5.05 -6.99 4.60
C VAL A 12 -3.57 -7.36 4.71
N LEU A 13 -2.92 -6.94 5.80
CA LEU A 13 -1.54 -7.33 6.09
C LEU A 13 -1.48 -8.81 6.46
N ASN A 14 -0.88 -9.63 5.59
CA ASN A 14 -0.77 -11.07 5.81
C ASN A 14 0.55 -11.46 6.45
N SER A 15 1.66 -10.83 6.04
CA SER A 15 2.98 -11.06 6.63
C SER A 15 3.93 -9.89 6.42
N VAL A 16 5.00 -9.87 7.22
CA VAL A 16 6.06 -8.86 7.21
C VAL A 16 7.40 -9.52 7.50
N ASP A 17 8.49 -8.95 6.99
CA ASP A 17 9.87 -9.32 7.35
C ASP A 17 10.62 -8.17 8.07
N GLU A 18 11.86 -8.42 8.48
CA GLU A 18 12.70 -7.45 9.20
C GLU A 18 13.08 -6.22 8.35
N TYR A 19 12.98 -6.31 7.03
CA TYR A 19 13.22 -5.21 6.10
C TYR A 19 11.96 -4.43 5.77
N LEU A 20 10.83 -4.74 6.42
CA LEU A 20 9.51 -4.18 6.16
C LEU A 20 9.03 -4.44 4.72
N ASN A 21 9.45 -5.52 4.09
CA ASN A 21 8.72 -6.01 2.93
C ASN A 21 7.36 -6.54 3.42
N LEU A 22 6.27 -6.17 2.75
CA LEU A 22 4.92 -6.50 3.17
C LEU A 22 4.25 -7.40 2.16
N HIS A 23 3.59 -8.45 2.63
CA HIS A 23 2.61 -9.18 1.84
C HIS A 23 1.22 -8.66 2.18
N LEU A 24 0.58 -8.00 1.22
CA LEU A 24 -0.80 -7.53 1.33
C LEU A 24 -1.73 -8.41 0.49
N LEU A 25 -2.89 -8.71 1.06
CA LEU A 25 -4.01 -9.38 0.38
C LEU A 25 -5.10 -8.37 0.05
N GLU A 26 -5.96 -8.72 -0.92
CA GLU A 26 -7.11 -7.91 -1.33
C GLU A 26 -6.77 -6.44 -1.59
N THR A 27 -5.55 -6.20 -2.10
CA THR A 27 -4.97 -4.86 -2.16
C THR A 27 -5.68 -4.01 -3.20
N VAL A 28 -5.98 -2.78 -2.84
CA VAL A 28 -6.50 -1.74 -3.73
C VAL A 28 -5.55 -0.54 -3.75
N GLU A 29 -5.40 0.06 -4.92
CA GLU A 29 -4.70 1.32 -5.11
C GLU A 29 -5.68 2.48 -4.99
N LEU A 30 -5.27 3.50 -4.23
CA LEU A 30 -5.95 4.78 -4.13
C LEU A 30 -5.04 5.89 -4.63
N ILE A 31 -5.58 6.71 -5.52
CA ILE A 31 -4.91 7.91 -6.03
C ILE A 31 -5.76 9.11 -5.65
N GLY A 32 -5.23 9.96 -4.76
CA GLY A 32 -5.99 11.12 -4.27
C GLY A 32 -7.23 10.76 -3.43
N GLY A 33 -7.28 9.54 -2.87
CA GLY A 33 -8.39 9.04 -2.05
C GLY A 33 -9.45 8.26 -2.82
N GLU A 34 -9.38 8.20 -4.16
CA GLU A 34 -10.28 7.40 -4.97
C GLU A 34 -9.66 6.04 -5.31
N LYS A 35 -10.46 4.96 -5.18
CA LYS A 35 -10.04 3.60 -5.57
C LYS A 35 -9.88 3.53 -7.09
N THR A 36 -8.66 3.35 -7.56
CA THR A 36 -8.34 3.29 -8.98
C THR A 36 -8.28 1.87 -9.51
N ARG A 37 -7.74 0.94 -8.71
CA ARG A 37 -7.45 -0.42 -9.19
C ARG A 37 -7.41 -1.44 -8.07
N SER A 38 -7.95 -2.63 -8.32
CA SER A 38 -7.72 -3.81 -7.48
C SER A 38 -6.49 -4.58 -7.98
N LEU A 39 -5.58 -4.90 -7.07
CA LEU A 39 -4.31 -5.58 -7.33
C LEU A 39 -4.29 -7.01 -6.75
N GLY A 40 -5.18 -7.34 -5.81
CA GLY A 40 -5.23 -8.66 -5.19
C GLY A 40 -4.08 -8.90 -4.22
N SER A 41 -3.32 -9.99 -4.41
CA SER A 41 -2.17 -10.32 -3.56
C SER A 41 -0.88 -9.70 -4.10
N VAL A 42 -0.21 -8.87 -3.30
CA VAL A 42 1.03 -8.18 -3.71
C VAL A 42 2.11 -8.26 -2.64
N ILE A 43 3.37 -8.17 -3.08
CA ILE A 43 4.52 -7.97 -2.20
C ILE A 43 5.04 -6.55 -2.42
N LEU A 44 5.12 -5.76 -1.35
CA LEU A 44 5.69 -4.42 -1.33
C LEU A 44 7.11 -4.47 -0.80
N ARG A 45 8.00 -3.72 -1.46
CA ARG A 45 9.40 -3.60 -1.03
C ARG A 45 9.51 -2.51 0.05
N GLY A 46 10.17 -2.84 1.17
CA GLY A 46 10.24 -1.98 2.36
C GLY A 46 10.77 -0.58 2.12
N ASN A 47 11.74 -0.42 1.23
CA ASN A 47 12.33 0.87 0.89
C ASN A 47 11.35 1.84 0.19
N ASN A 48 10.24 1.34 -0.35
CA ASN A 48 9.22 2.17 -1.00
C ASN A 48 8.08 2.55 -0.04
N ILE A 49 8.13 2.07 1.21
CA ILE A 49 7.10 2.33 2.22
C ILE A 49 7.52 3.53 3.06
N ILE A 50 6.66 4.55 3.07
CA ILE A 50 6.89 5.81 3.79
C ILE A 50 6.12 5.83 5.11
N LEU A 51 4.91 5.26 5.13
CA LEU A 51 4.01 5.24 6.27
C LEU A 51 3.13 3.99 6.21
N ILE A 52 2.89 3.37 7.36
CA ILE A 52 1.90 2.31 7.56
C ILE A 52 0.91 2.82 8.61
N SER A 53 -0.38 2.66 8.36
CA SER A 53 -1.45 2.97 9.31
C SER A 53 -2.49 1.87 9.27
N PRO A 54 -3.08 1.48 10.41
CA PRO A 54 -4.31 0.69 10.39
C PRO A 54 -5.40 1.48 9.65
N VAL A 55 -6.24 0.73 8.94
CA VAL A 55 -7.48 1.24 8.34
C VAL A 55 -8.59 1.09 9.41
N GLU A 56 -9.46 2.10 9.55
CA GLU A 56 -10.65 2.03 10.42
C GLU A 56 -11.66 0.98 9.97
#